data_AF-A0A3B0UPN2-F1
#
_entry.id   AF-A0A3B0UPN2-F1
#
_cell.length_a   1.000
_cell.length_b   1.000
_cell.length_c   1.000
_cell.angle_alpha   90.00
_cell.angle_beta   90.00
_cell.angle_gamma   90.00
#
_symmetry.space_group_name_H-M   'P 1'
#
loop_
_entity.id
_entity.type
_entity.pdbx_description
1 polymer ?
#
loop_
_entity_poly.entity_id
_entity_poly.type
_entity_poly.pdbx_seq_one_letter_code
_entity_poly.pdbx_strand_id
1 'polypeptide(L)'
;LFESSNENGYINNVKAEIDVQFEQINTKTYYYIKKSIRKILRAIKKYIRYSKKKETEVELLLYFCKKLANFKPSIQQNTVLKNIFIREMNSIEKKLLFLHEDLQYDYSLELQKLII
;
A
#
# COMPACT_ATOMS: atom_id res chain seq x y z
N LEU A 1 -22.25 8.20 10.10
CA LEU A 1 -21.52 9.43 9.72
C LEU A 1 -20.33 9.76 10.65
N PHE A 2 -20.47 9.74 11.98
CA PHE A 2 -19.34 10.07 12.87
C PHE A 2 -18.19 9.03 12.86
N GLU A 3 -18.49 7.74 12.76
CA GLU A 3 -17.45 6.69 12.71
C GLU A 3 -16.69 6.65 11.37
N SER A 4 -17.36 6.97 10.26
CA SER A 4 -16.75 7.05 8.93
C SER A 4 -15.80 8.25 8.80
N SER A 5 -16.15 9.39 9.40
CA SER A 5 -15.27 10.57 9.41
C SER A 5 -13.98 10.33 10.20
N ASN A 6 -14.04 9.55 11.28
CA ASN A 6 -12.85 9.17 12.05
C ASN A 6 -11.96 8.19 11.27
N GLU A 7 -12.56 7.21 10.59
CA GLU A 7 -11.80 6.24 9.78
C GLU A 7 -11.03 6.92 8.64
N ASN A 8 -11.68 7.83 7.91
CA ASN A 8 -11.03 8.55 6.82
C ASN A 8 -9.86 9.41 7.34
N GLY A 9 -10.03 10.03 8.51
CA GLY A 9 -8.95 10.74 9.21
C GLY A 9 -7.79 9.81 9.57
N TYR A 10 -8.09 8.63 10.11
CA TYR A 10 -7.08 7.61 10.42
C TYR A 10 -6.30 7.18 9.17
N ILE A 11 -6.99 6.86 8.08
CA ILE A 11 -6.38 6.46 6.81
C ILE A 11 -5.46 7.56 6.29
N ASN A 12 -5.92 8.82 6.28
CA ASN A 12 -5.14 9.95 5.80
C ASN A 12 -3.88 10.19 6.64
N ASN A 13 -3.98 10.06 7.96
CA ASN A 13 -2.83 10.15 8.85
C ASN A 13 -1.81 9.04 8.57
N VAL A 14 -2.27 7.80 8.36
CA VAL A 14 -1.39 6.69 8.01
C VAL A 14 -0.73 6.90 6.64
N LYS A 15 -1.47 7.41 5.63
CA LYS A 15 -0.90 7.75 4.31
C LYS A 15 0.19 8.81 4.42
N ALA A 16 -0.03 9.87 5.20
CA ALA A 16 0.98 10.90 5.44
C ALA A 16 2.23 10.31 6.12
N GLU A 17 2.07 9.38 7.06
CA GLU A 17 3.21 8.70 7.68
C GLU A 17 3.95 7.81 6.66
N ILE A 18 3.23 7.10 5.79
CA ILE A 18 3.82 6.31 4.71
C ILE A 18 4.66 7.21 3.79
N ASP A 19 4.15 8.38 3.40
CA ASP A 19 4.88 9.37 2.60
C ASP A 19 6.22 9.73 3.23
N VAL A 20 6.19 10.16 4.49
CA VAL A 20 7.39 10.51 5.27
C VAL A 20 8.38 9.35 5.32
N GLN A 21 7.90 8.12 5.52
CA GLN A 21 8.79 6.95 5.56
C GLN A 21 9.42 6.63 4.20
N PHE A 22 8.71 6.87 3.09
CA PHE A 22 9.23 6.69 1.73
C PHE A 22 10.30 7.74 1.39
N GLU A 23 10.11 8.99 1.81
CA GLU A 23 11.09 10.07 1.64
C GLU A 23 12.39 9.81 2.42
N GLN A 24 12.29 9.14 3.56
CA GLN A 24 13.43 8.79 4.40
C GLN A 24 14.17 7.51 3.95
N ILE A 25 13.78 6.90 2.82
CA ILE A 25 14.46 5.71 2.33
C ILE A 25 15.88 6.06 1.89
N ASN A 26 16.85 5.41 2.52
CA ASN A 26 18.22 5.42 2.04
C ASN A 26 18.33 4.66 0.70
N THR A 27 18.56 5.41 -0.38
CA THR A 27 18.66 4.91 -1.77
C THR A 27 20.08 4.54 -2.19
N LYS A 28 21.08 4.62 -1.30
CA LYS A 28 22.49 4.31 -1.63
C LYS A 28 22.68 2.91 -2.20
N THR A 29 21.93 1.93 -1.70
CA THR A 29 21.98 0.55 -2.20
C THR A 29 20.61 -0.11 -2.16
N TYR A 30 20.37 -1.06 -3.06
CA TYR A 30 19.17 -1.90 -3.02
C TYR A 30 19.01 -2.68 -1.71
N TYR A 31 20.09 -2.95 -0.97
CA TYR A 31 19.98 -3.53 0.37
C TYR A 31 19.19 -2.62 1.31
N TYR A 32 19.54 -1.34 1.38
CA TYR A 32 18.86 -0.36 2.25
C TYR A 32 17.43 -0.08 1.78
N ILE A 33 17.21 0.02 0.48
CA ILE A 33 15.86 0.18 -0.09
C ILE A 33 14.97 -1.00 0.32
N LYS A 34 15.41 -2.24 0.05
CA LYS A 34 14.66 -3.44 0.46
C LYS A 34 14.40 -3.48 1.96
N LYS A 35 15.37 -3.06 2.78
CA LYS A 35 15.23 -3.00 4.24
C LYS A 35 14.12 -2.02 4.64
N SER A 36 14.13 -0.80 4.10
CA SER A 36 13.12 0.22 4.41
C SER A 36 11.73 -0.14 3.88
N ILE A 37 11.63 -0.63 2.64
CA ILE A 37 10.34 -1.07 2.07
C ILE A 37 9.69 -2.17 2.91
N ARG A 38 10.47 -3.16 3.38
CA ARG A 38 9.94 -4.18 4.29
C ARG A 38 9.51 -3.61 5.64
N LYS A 39 10.21 -2.58 6.15
CA LYS A 39 9.83 -1.90 7.40
C LYS A 39 8.50 -1.15 7.23
N ILE A 40 8.36 -0.39 6.14
CA ILE A 40 7.13 0.34 5.80
C ILE A 40 5.95 -0.63 5.70
N LEU A 41 6.08 -1.70 4.92
CA LEU A 41 5.01 -2.68 4.75
C LEU A 41 4.59 -3.34 6.08
N ARG A 42 5.53 -3.59 7.00
CA ARG A 42 5.21 -4.10 8.35
C ARG A 42 4.43 -3.08 9.18
N ALA A 43 4.79 -1.80 9.11
CA ALA A 43 4.05 -0.73 9.79
C ALA A 43 2.63 -0.62 9.25
N ILE A 44 2.46 -0.65 7.93
CA ILE A 44 1.15 -0.64 7.27
C ILE A 44 0.28 -1.81 7.74
N LYS A 45 0.82 -3.04 7.77
CA LYS A 45 0.08 -4.21 8.27
C LYS A 45 -0.31 -4.08 9.75
N LYS A 46 0.48 -3.38 10.56
CA LYS A 46 0.13 -3.04 11.94
C LYS A 46 -1.05 -2.07 12.00
N TYR A 47 -1.05 -1.01 11.17
CA TYR A 47 -2.14 -0.04 11.09
C TYR A 47 -3.45 -0.66 10.60
N ILE A 48 -3.37 -1.52 9.58
CA ILE A 48 -4.52 -2.28 9.07
C ILE A 48 -5.14 -3.13 10.18
N ARG A 49 -4.31 -3.84 10.94
CA ARG A 49 -4.77 -4.68 12.06
C ARG A 49 -5.52 -3.87 13.13
N TYR A 50 -5.18 -2.61 13.35
CA TYR A 50 -5.87 -1.76 14.32
C TYR A 50 -7.21 -1.22 13.81
N SER A 51 -7.32 -0.92 12.51
CA SER A 51 -8.58 -0.47 11.90
C SER A 51 -9.66 -1.56 11.91
N LYS A 52 -9.27 -2.83 11.72
CA LYS A 52 -10.17 -4.00 11.59
C LYS A 52 -11.17 -3.90 10.42
N LYS A 53 -11.04 -2.91 9.53
CA LYS A 53 -11.88 -2.76 8.33
C LYS A 53 -11.15 -3.27 7.08
N LYS A 54 -11.86 -4.01 6.25
CA LYS A 54 -11.34 -4.55 4.98
C LYS A 54 -11.08 -3.44 3.96
N GLU A 55 -11.91 -2.41 3.94
CA GLU A 55 -11.74 -1.23 3.07
C GLU A 55 -10.42 -0.53 3.35
N THR A 56 -10.13 -0.25 4.63
CA THR A 56 -8.86 0.33 5.08
C THR A 56 -7.66 -0.53 4.70
N GLU A 57 -7.79 -1.85 4.75
CA GLU A 57 -6.74 -2.77 4.27
C GLU A 57 -6.43 -2.58 2.78
N VAL A 58 -7.47 -2.60 1.95
CA VAL A 58 -7.34 -2.39 0.49
C VAL A 58 -6.73 -1.03 0.21
N GLU A 59 -7.25 0.02 0.84
CA GLU A 59 -6.84 1.40 0.57
C GLU A 59 -5.37 1.66 0.93
N LEU A 60 -4.92 1.18 2.09
CA LEU A 60 -3.54 1.36 2.53
C LEU A 60 -2.53 0.52 1.74
N LEU A 61 -2.88 -0.73 1.39
CA LEU A 61 -2.01 -1.57 0.55
C LEU A 61 -1.93 -1.02 -0.87
N LEU A 62 -3.04 -0.55 -1.43
CA LEU A 62 -3.08 0.05 -2.75
C LEU A 62 -2.23 1.32 -2.79
N TYR A 63 -2.35 2.17 -1.77
CA TYR A 63 -1.51 3.37 -1.64
C TYR A 63 -0.02 3.02 -1.54
N PHE A 64 0.35 2.00 -0.76
CA PHE A 64 1.72 1.48 -0.72
C PHE A 64 2.22 1.03 -2.10
N CYS A 65 1.40 0.29 -2.85
CA CYS A 65 1.73 -0.13 -4.21
C CYS A 65 1.93 1.08 -5.13
N LYS A 66 1.06 2.11 -5.06
CA LYS A 66 1.23 3.37 -5.82
C LYS A 66 2.57 4.03 -5.52
N LYS A 67 2.94 4.16 -4.24
CA LYS A 67 4.23 4.75 -3.83
C LYS A 67 5.41 3.92 -4.30
N LEU A 68 5.31 2.58 -4.20
CA LEU A 68 6.37 1.66 -4.58
C LEU A 68 6.58 1.61 -6.11
N ALA A 69 5.50 1.65 -6.89
CA ALA A 69 5.55 1.70 -8.36
C ALA A 69 6.24 2.96 -8.89
N ASN A 70 5.98 4.10 -8.24
CA ASN A 70 6.55 5.40 -8.60
C ASN A 70 7.91 5.69 -7.93
N PHE A 71 8.43 4.75 -7.13
CA PHE A 71 9.66 4.94 -6.38
C PHE A 71 10.89 4.94 -7.30
N LYS A 72 11.88 5.79 -6.96
CA LYS A 72 13.19 5.83 -7.63
C LYS A 72 14.32 5.53 -6.63
N PRO A 73 15.27 4.62 -6.96
CA PRO A 73 15.43 3.91 -8.23
C PRO A 73 14.36 2.84 -8.46
N SER A 74 14.09 2.55 -9.74
CA SER A 74 12.97 1.67 -10.15
C SER A 74 13.03 0.30 -9.50
N ILE A 75 11.86 -0.18 -9.08
CA ILE A 75 11.67 -1.51 -8.48
C ILE A 75 11.79 -2.64 -9.51
N GLN A 76 11.60 -2.36 -10.80
CA GLN A 76 11.66 -3.37 -11.87
C GLN A 76 13.05 -4.01 -11.98
N GLN A 77 14.09 -3.27 -11.61
CA GLN A 77 15.48 -3.71 -11.63
C GLN A 77 15.84 -4.61 -10.43
N ASN A 78 14.89 -4.85 -9.51
CA ASN A 78 15.12 -5.68 -8.34
C ASN A 78 13.99 -6.69 -8.10
N THR A 79 14.31 -7.97 -8.30
CA THR A 79 13.36 -9.08 -8.15
C THR A 79 12.65 -9.10 -6.80
N VAL A 80 13.33 -8.75 -5.71
CA VAL A 80 12.71 -8.76 -4.37
C VAL A 80 11.68 -7.65 -4.23
N LEU A 81 11.96 -6.45 -4.73
CA LEU A 81 11.01 -5.33 -4.70
C LEU A 81 9.82 -5.60 -5.62
N LYS A 82 10.08 -6.11 -6.83
CA LYS A 82 9.03 -6.55 -7.77
C LYS A 82 8.14 -7.62 -7.15
N ASN A 83 8.71 -8.63 -6.48
CA ASN A 83 7.94 -9.69 -5.82
C ASN A 83 7.12 -9.17 -4.63
N ILE A 84 7.61 -8.17 -3.90
CA ILE A 84 6.82 -7.51 -2.86
C ILE A 84 5.60 -6.83 -3.49
N PHE A 85 5.82 -6.03 -4.54
CA PHE A 85 4.75 -5.34 -5.26
C PHE A 85 3.68 -6.32 -5.76
N ILE A 86 4.07 -7.34 -6.53
CA ILE A 86 3.15 -8.34 -7.09
C ILE A 86 2.37 -9.05 -5.99
N ARG A 87 3.01 -9.44 -4.90
CA ARG A 87 2.31 -10.14 -3.80
C ARG A 87 1.27 -9.26 -3.14
N GLU A 88 1.57 -7.97 -2.92
CA GLU A 88 0.58 -7.08 -2.31
C GLU A 88 -0.55 -6.75 -3.31
N MET A 89 -0.26 -6.60 -4.62
CA MET A 89 -1.29 -6.49 -5.67
C MET A 89 -2.24 -7.70 -5.67
N ASN A 90 -1.71 -8.92 -5.73
CA ASN A 90 -2.51 -10.15 -5.67
C ASN A 90 -3.29 -10.26 -4.35
N SER A 91 -2.73 -9.72 -3.26
CA SER A 91 -3.43 -9.70 -1.97
C SER A 91 -4.58 -8.71 -1.97
N ILE A 92 -4.48 -7.59 -2.70
CA ILE A 92 -5.56 -6.61 -2.84
C ILE A 92 -6.69 -7.24 -3.66
N GLU A 93 -6.39 -7.83 -4.83
CA GLU A 93 -7.38 -8.50 -5.69
C GLU A 93 -8.26 -9.49 -4.92
N LYS A 94 -7.62 -10.36 -4.13
CA LYS A 94 -8.35 -11.34 -3.30
C LYS A 94 -9.26 -10.69 -2.26
N LYS A 95 -8.87 -9.53 -1.73
CA LYS A 95 -9.65 -8.80 -0.71
C LYS A 95 -10.79 -8.02 -1.30
N LEU A 96 -10.65 -7.52 -2.53
CA LEU A 96 -11.72 -6.83 -3.25
C LEU A 96 -12.97 -7.70 -3.31
N LEU A 97 -12.84 -9.00 -3.57
CA LEU A 97 -13.97 -9.95 -3.61
C LEU A 97 -14.87 -9.97 -2.36
N PHE A 98 -14.38 -9.42 -1.23
CA PHE A 98 -15.13 -9.35 0.02
C PHE A 98 -15.68 -7.95 0.37
N LEU A 99 -15.52 -6.98 -0.53
CA LEU A 99 -16.08 -5.63 -0.40
C LEU A 99 -17.43 -5.53 -1.13
N HIS A 100 -18.13 -4.41 -0.94
CA HIS A 100 -19.32 -4.08 -1.74
C HIS A 100 -18.98 -3.89 -3.21
N GLU A 101 -19.90 -4.22 -4.12
CA GLU A 101 -19.69 -4.19 -5.58
C GLU A 101 -19.21 -2.83 -6.10
N ASP A 102 -19.77 -1.73 -5.58
CA ASP A 102 -19.34 -0.37 -5.97
C ASP A 102 -17.85 -0.14 -5.63
N LEU A 103 -17.44 -0.51 -4.41
CA LEU A 103 -16.05 -0.41 -3.99
C LEU A 103 -15.13 -1.37 -4.75
N GLN A 104 -15.64 -2.56 -5.09
CA GLN A 104 -14.89 -3.50 -5.93
C GLN A 104 -14.57 -2.88 -7.28
N TYR A 105 -15.55 -2.25 -7.92
CA TYR A 105 -15.37 -1.59 -9.20
C TYR A 105 -14.34 -0.46 -9.10
N ASP A 106 -14.53 0.45 -8.15
CA ASP A 106 -13.65 1.62 -7.97
C ASP A 106 -12.19 1.22 -7.73
N TYR A 107 -11.95 0.32 -6.78
CA TYR A 107 -10.59 -0.12 -6.47
C TYR A 107 -9.98 -0.98 -7.58
N SER A 108 -10.78 -1.75 -8.33
CA SER A 108 -10.28 -2.52 -9.48
C SER A 108 -9.74 -1.60 -10.57
N LEU A 109 -10.44 -0.49 -10.86
CA LEU A 109 -9.97 0.53 -11.80
C LEU A 109 -8.66 1.17 -11.35
N GLU A 110 -8.51 1.44 -10.06
CA GLU A 110 -7.25 1.97 -9.52
C GLU A 110 -6.10 0.96 -9.60
N LEU A 111 -6.40 -0.31 -9.32
CA LEU A 111 -5.43 -1.39 -9.37
C LEU A 111 -4.90 -1.62 -10.78
N GLN A 112 -5.78 -1.59 -11.79
CA GLN A 112 -5.42 -1.74 -13.19
C GLN A 112 -4.44 -0.66 -13.68
N LYS A 113 -4.54 0.57 -13.16
CA LYS A 113 -3.61 1.67 -13.49
C LYS A 113 -2.18 1.41 -13.00
N LEU A 114 -1.98 0.45 -12.09
CA LEU A 114 -0.69 0.12 -11.50
C LEU A 114 -0.08 -1.15 -12.07
N ILE A 115 -0.67 -1.76 -13.09
CA ILE A 115 -0.07 -2.90 -13.76
C ILE A 115 1.19 -2.39 -14.49
N ILE A 116 2.35 -2.89 -14.07
CA ILE A 116 3.69 -2.53 -14.53
C ILE A 116 4.22 -3.58 -15.51
#